data_AF-A0A135T7C7-F1
#
_entry.id   AF-A0A135T7C7-F1
#
_cell.length_a   1.000
_cell.length_b   1.000
_cell.length_c   1.000
_cell.angle_alpha   90.00
_cell.angle_beta   90.00
_cell.angle_gamma   90.00
#
_symmetry.space_group_name_H-M   'P 1'
#
loop_
_entity.id
_entity.type
_entity.pdbx_description
1 polymer ?
#
loop_
_entity_poly.entity_id
_entity_poly.type
_entity_poly.pdbx_seq_one_letter_code
_entity_poly.pdbx_strand_id
1 'polypeptide(L)'
;MAEPVSSAGSIPAESSSEPAASPVQGGVSIAAAPLEVDDDSSVSRSYMGLKALAKKDLNIPSSSYTASLTSSVVDYPEEYGRTYHAFRAGSYNFPNDEVAVPPNVKFEVDDVESAWIVDEKYDFIFSRGMAASITDWPKLIARIYENLAPNGWAEFEDMSVIYGCDDETVTEDLALMKWARIFAEACQKLGREDSPGPKLEGWVRQTPFKNVVHQHFKIPLGPWAKDAHNKDLGMCNLAQTLEVLDAFTLKLFIGVLGWTREVVVLLAQVRQDLKNSAIHAYLNYHVVYGQKIEDDDGEDAED
;
A
#
# COMPACT_ATOMS: atom_id res chain seq x y z
N MET A 1 69.01 -3.19 -28.82
CA MET A 1 67.90 -3.85 -29.53
C MET A 1 66.76 -2.85 -29.58
N ALA A 2 66.38 -2.45 -30.78
CA ALA A 2 65.58 -1.26 -31.08
C ALA A 2 64.11 -1.63 -31.36
N GLU A 3 63.21 -0.85 -30.74
CA GLU A 3 61.98 -0.20 -31.22
C GLU A 3 60.93 -0.84 -32.17
N PRO A 4 59.67 -0.31 -32.14
CA PRO A 4 58.42 -1.03 -32.45
C PRO A 4 57.84 -0.71 -33.84
N VAL A 5 56.74 -1.40 -34.23
CA VAL A 5 55.94 -1.05 -35.42
C VAL A 5 54.43 -1.12 -35.15
N SER A 6 53.76 -0.09 -35.67
CA SER A 6 52.34 0.27 -35.69
C SER A 6 51.62 -0.27 -36.94
N SER A 7 50.30 -0.50 -36.86
CA SER A 7 49.24 -0.03 -37.82
C SER A 7 47.88 -0.59 -37.34
N ALA A 8 46.88 0.23 -37.01
CA ALA A 8 45.95 1.00 -37.86
C ALA A 8 44.88 0.14 -38.58
N GLY A 9 43.62 0.38 -38.23
CA GLY A 9 42.43 -0.18 -38.89
C GLY A 9 41.13 0.32 -38.27
N SER A 10 40.68 1.52 -38.67
CA SER A 10 39.38 2.12 -38.37
C SER A 10 38.45 1.96 -39.57
N ILE A 11 37.17 1.57 -39.43
CA ILE A 11 36.02 1.91 -40.33
C ILE A 11 34.68 1.56 -39.60
N PRO A 12 33.48 2.12 -39.91
CA PRO A 12 33.00 3.51 -39.81
C PRO A 12 31.68 3.69 -39.01
N ALA A 13 31.36 4.96 -38.74
CA ALA A 13 30.00 5.43 -38.47
C ALA A 13 29.17 5.49 -39.77
N GLU A 14 27.94 4.96 -39.75
CA GLU A 14 26.95 5.13 -40.82
C GLU A 14 25.98 6.27 -40.48
N SER A 15 26.06 7.33 -41.29
CA SER A 15 25.03 8.34 -41.43
C SER A 15 23.98 7.86 -42.42
N SER A 16 22.70 7.91 -42.07
CA SER A 16 21.62 7.98 -43.05
C SER A 16 20.67 9.12 -42.70
N SER A 17 20.42 9.92 -43.72
CA SER A 17 19.65 11.16 -43.77
C SER A 17 18.14 10.93 -43.74
N GLU A 18 17.42 11.93 -43.21
CA GLU A 18 15.97 12.07 -42.95
C GLU A 18 15.02 11.74 -44.13
N PRO A 19 13.70 11.72 -43.85
CA PRO A 19 12.94 12.88 -44.31
C PRO A 19 12.05 13.52 -43.23
N ALA A 20 12.02 14.85 -43.32
CA ALA A 20 11.20 15.76 -42.55
C ALA A 20 9.69 15.47 -42.67
N ALA A 21 8.99 15.55 -41.54
CA ALA A 21 7.55 15.76 -41.48
C ALA A 21 7.29 17.16 -40.90
N SER A 22 6.53 17.96 -41.64
CA SER A 22 6.17 19.36 -41.32
C SER A 22 5.35 19.49 -40.02
N PRO A 23 5.40 20.65 -39.35
CA PRO A 23 4.82 20.84 -38.03
C PRO A 23 3.30 21.06 -38.11
N VAL A 24 2.54 20.28 -37.37
CA VAL A 24 1.13 20.61 -37.08
C VAL A 24 1.12 21.61 -35.93
N GLN A 25 0.86 22.87 -36.28
CA GLN A 25 0.50 23.92 -35.34
C GLN A 25 -0.82 23.56 -34.65
N GLY A 26 -0.76 23.35 -33.35
CA GLY A 26 -1.91 23.16 -32.47
C GLY A 26 -1.50 23.50 -31.05
N GLY A 27 -1.37 24.79 -30.75
CA GLY A 27 -1.06 25.26 -29.41
C GLY A 27 -2.23 24.97 -28.47
N VAL A 28 -2.04 24.02 -27.55
CA VAL A 28 -2.82 23.97 -26.31
C VAL A 28 -1.88 24.45 -25.21
N SER A 29 -2.03 25.71 -24.84
CA SER A 29 -1.46 26.26 -23.62
C SER A 29 -2.09 25.50 -22.44
N ILE A 30 -1.34 24.57 -21.84
CA ILE A 30 -1.68 24.05 -20.52
C ILE A 30 -1.24 25.13 -19.52
N ALA A 31 -2.09 26.14 -19.36
CA ALA A 31 -2.01 26.99 -18.19
C ALA A 31 -2.23 26.09 -16.98
N ALA A 32 -1.24 26.02 -16.09
CA ALA A 32 -1.40 25.38 -14.78
C ALA A 32 -2.54 26.10 -14.06
N ALA A 33 -3.70 25.45 -13.97
CA ALA A 33 -4.79 25.93 -13.16
C ALA A 33 -4.31 25.99 -11.70
N PRO A 34 -4.58 27.07 -10.95
CA PRO A 34 -4.31 27.10 -9.53
C PRO A 34 -5.01 25.92 -8.85
N LEU A 35 -4.30 25.18 -8.00
CA LEU A 35 -4.89 24.17 -7.14
C LEU A 35 -5.89 24.87 -6.22
N GLU A 36 -7.18 24.77 -6.53
CA GLU A 36 -8.24 25.24 -5.65
C GLU A 36 -8.20 24.42 -4.36
N VAL A 37 -8.24 25.13 -3.23
CA VAL A 37 -8.36 24.52 -1.90
C VAL A 37 -9.76 23.94 -1.81
N ASP A 38 -9.90 22.62 -1.97
CA ASP A 38 -11.17 21.94 -1.72
C ASP A 38 -11.64 22.26 -0.29
N ASP A 39 -12.85 22.84 -0.20
CA ASP A 39 -13.54 23.09 1.06
C ASP A 39 -13.82 21.76 1.78
N ASP A 40 -13.38 21.67 3.03
CA ASP A 40 -13.22 20.48 3.89
C ASP A 40 -14.55 19.85 4.36
N SER A 41 -15.57 19.88 3.49
CA SER A 41 -16.92 19.37 3.74
C SER A 41 -16.99 17.84 3.77
N SER A 42 -16.02 17.15 3.18
CA SER A 42 -15.93 15.68 3.15
C SER A 42 -15.47 15.12 4.50
N VAL A 43 -14.46 15.72 5.13
CA VAL A 43 -13.97 15.34 6.46
C VAL A 43 -15.05 15.53 7.51
N SER A 44 -15.77 16.66 7.46
CA SER A 44 -16.90 16.93 8.36
C SER A 44 -18.00 15.87 8.24
N ARG A 45 -18.33 15.43 7.01
CA ARG A 45 -19.32 14.36 6.77
C ARG A 45 -18.84 13.00 7.30
N SER A 46 -17.60 12.62 7.03
CA SER A 46 -17.00 11.37 7.53
C SER A 46 -16.92 11.35 9.07
N TYR A 47 -16.49 12.45 9.69
CA TYR A 47 -16.45 12.62 11.14
C TYR A 47 -17.85 12.51 11.76
N MET A 48 -18.85 13.18 11.18
CA MET A 48 -20.23 13.12 11.67
C MET A 48 -20.83 11.72 11.53
N GLY A 49 -20.52 11.02 10.44
CA GLY A 49 -20.90 9.61 10.23
C GLY A 49 -20.28 8.68 11.27
N LEU A 50 -18.96 8.74 11.48
CA LEU A 50 -18.28 7.94 12.49
C LEU A 50 -18.72 8.27 13.92
N LYS A 51 -18.99 9.54 14.24
CA LYS A 51 -19.52 9.95 15.55
C LYS A 51 -20.93 9.43 15.78
N ALA A 52 -21.75 9.34 14.74
CA ALA A 52 -23.07 8.73 14.83
C ALA A 52 -22.98 7.21 15.07
N LEU A 53 -22.00 6.52 14.47
CA LEU A 53 -21.72 5.11 14.71
C LEU A 53 -21.15 4.86 16.12
N ALA A 54 -20.18 5.67 16.55
CA ALA A 54 -19.59 5.58 17.89
C ALA A 54 -20.60 5.87 19.01
N LYS A 55 -21.65 6.65 18.74
CA LYS A 55 -22.78 6.86 19.68
C LYS A 55 -23.74 5.67 19.76
N LYS A 56 -23.79 4.80 18.74
CA LYS A 56 -24.67 3.63 18.73
C LYS A 56 -24.09 2.43 19.49
N ASP A 57 -22.76 2.30 19.53
CA ASP A 57 -22.09 1.14 20.13
C ASP A 57 -21.16 1.54 21.29
N LEU A 58 -21.75 2.05 22.38
CA LEU A 58 -21.05 2.32 23.65
C LEU A 58 -20.92 1.04 24.50
N ASN A 59 -20.33 -0.02 23.94
CA ASN A 59 -19.58 -1.05 24.66
C ASN A 59 -18.89 -1.97 23.64
N ILE A 60 -17.80 -1.52 23.03
CA ILE A 60 -16.96 -2.39 22.20
C ILE A 60 -15.86 -2.95 23.13
N PRO A 61 -16.05 -4.12 23.77
CA PRO A 61 -14.95 -4.76 24.46
C PRO A 61 -13.83 -5.05 23.46
N SER A 62 -12.58 -5.01 23.93
CA SER A 62 -11.36 -5.30 23.16
C SER A 62 -11.43 -6.60 22.32
N SER A 63 -12.37 -7.50 22.62
CA SER A 63 -12.64 -8.75 21.90
C SER A 63 -13.50 -8.64 20.63
N SER A 64 -14.02 -7.45 20.27
CA SER A 64 -14.94 -7.27 19.13
C SER A 64 -14.25 -6.95 17.79
N TYR A 65 -12.91 -6.93 17.73
CA TYR A 65 -12.19 -6.73 16.46
C TYR A 65 -12.25 -7.94 15.51
N THR A 66 -12.79 -9.08 15.99
CA THR A 66 -13.06 -10.30 15.22
C THR A 66 -14.57 -10.51 14.96
N ALA A 67 -15.34 -9.44 14.87
CA ALA A 67 -16.76 -9.54 14.55
C ALA A 67 -16.98 -9.95 13.08
N SER A 68 -17.98 -10.80 12.85
CA SER A 68 -18.45 -11.17 11.51
C SER A 68 -18.73 -9.93 10.66
N LEU A 69 -18.50 -10.04 9.35
CA LEU A 69 -18.78 -8.99 8.37
C LEU A 69 -20.16 -8.38 8.62
N THR A 70 -20.24 -7.05 8.69
CA THR A 70 -21.54 -6.38 8.80
C THR A 70 -22.32 -6.63 7.51
N SER A 71 -23.64 -6.83 7.60
CA SER A 71 -24.49 -7.05 6.43
C SER A 71 -24.40 -5.93 5.39
N SER A 72 -23.97 -4.74 5.81
CA SER A 72 -23.70 -3.59 4.92
C SER A 72 -22.57 -3.81 3.92
N VAL A 73 -21.67 -4.78 4.11
CA VAL A 73 -20.55 -5.05 3.19
C VAL A 73 -21.05 -5.63 1.86
N VAL A 74 -22.18 -6.34 1.88
CA VAL A 74 -22.80 -6.98 0.71
C VAL A 74 -24.03 -6.25 0.20
N ASP A 75 -24.35 -5.08 0.77
CA ASP A 75 -25.50 -4.27 0.38
C ASP A 75 -25.16 -3.38 -0.84
N TYR A 76 -25.10 -4.00 -2.02
CA TYR A 76 -24.72 -3.34 -3.27
C TYR A 76 -25.91 -2.61 -3.92
N PRO A 77 -25.74 -1.38 -4.42
CA PRO A 77 -26.73 -0.74 -5.27
C PRO A 77 -26.94 -1.55 -6.56
N GLU A 78 -28.21 -1.70 -6.95
CA GLU A 78 -28.60 -2.39 -8.18
C GLU A 78 -29.12 -1.36 -9.20
N GLU A 79 -28.52 -1.33 -10.38
CA GLU A 79 -28.96 -0.51 -11.50
C GLU A 79 -28.96 -1.35 -12.79
N TYR A 80 -30.00 -1.23 -13.61
CA TYR A 80 -30.13 -1.98 -14.86
C TYR A 80 -30.00 -3.52 -14.69
N GLY A 81 -30.36 -4.05 -13.51
CA GLY A 81 -30.22 -5.47 -13.19
C GLY A 81 -28.78 -5.93 -12.96
N ARG A 82 -27.87 -5.00 -12.69
CA ARG A 82 -26.45 -5.22 -12.37
C ARG A 82 -26.15 -4.62 -11.00
N THR A 83 -25.23 -5.22 -10.25
CA THR A 83 -24.79 -4.65 -8.95
C THR A 83 -23.60 -3.74 -9.15
N TYR A 84 -23.46 -2.71 -8.30
CA TYR A 84 -22.36 -1.74 -8.33
C TYR A 84 -21.74 -1.54 -6.95
N HIS A 85 -20.58 -0.87 -6.90
CA HIS A 85 -19.90 -0.62 -5.64
C HIS A 85 -20.71 0.34 -4.73
N ALA A 86 -20.99 -0.08 -3.49
CA ALA A 86 -21.72 0.71 -2.51
C ALA A 86 -20.91 1.89 -1.93
N PHE A 87 -19.58 1.75 -1.82
CA PHE A 87 -18.74 2.85 -1.33
C PHE A 87 -18.62 3.92 -2.41
N ARG A 88 -19.06 5.14 -2.07
CA ARG A 88 -19.20 6.25 -3.03
C ARG A 88 -20.01 5.86 -4.28
N ALA A 89 -21.19 5.27 -4.06
CA ALA A 89 -22.13 4.88 -5.12
C ALA A 89 -22.21 5.94 -6.23
N GLY A 90 -22.10 5.48 -7.50
CA GLY A 90 -22.04 6.34 -8.69
C GLY A 90 -20.63 6.82 -9.08
N SER A 91 -19.59 6.58 -8.26
CA SER A 91 -18.20 6.88 -8.62
C SER A 91 -17.54 5.78 -9.46
N TYR A 92 -18.03 4.54 -9.33
CA TYR A 92 -17.53 3.38 -10.07
C TYR A 92 -18.55 2.98 -11.13
N ASN A 93 -18.20 3.14 -12.41
CA ASN A 93 -19.13 2.96 -13.53
C ASN A 93 -19.27 1.51 -14.00
N PHE A 94 -18.48 0.59 -13.44
CA PHE A 94 -18.52 -0.82 -13.84
C PHE A 94 -19.27 -1.66 -12.81
N PRO A 95 -20.06 -2.65 -13.27
CA PRO A 95 -20.75 -3.57 -12.37
C PRO A 95 -19.76 -4.49 -11.64
N ASN A 96 -20.14 -4.96 -10.45
CA ASN A 96 -19.36 -5.87 -9.60
C ASN A 96 -20.04 -7.24 -9.38
N ASP A 97 -21.06 -7.57 -10.17
CA ASP A 97 -21.72 -8.88 -10.16
C ASP A 97 -20.86 -9.99 -10.80
N GLU A 98 -21.28 -11.23 -10.61
CA GLU A 98 -20.59 -12.43 -11.13
C GLU A 98 -20.34 -12.38 -12.65
N VAL A 99 -21.19 -11.71 -13.42
CA VAL A 99 -21.04 -11.59 -14.88
C VAL A 99 -19.88 -10.68 -15.27
N ALA A 100 -19.52 -9.71 -14.41
CA ALA A 100 -18.41 -8.80 -14.63
C ALA A 100 -17.04 -9.41 -14.27
N VAL A 101 -17.02 -10.50 -13.52
CA VAL A 101 -15.81 -11.15 -13.02
C VAL A 101 -15.26 -12.12 -14.08
N PRO A 102 -13.96 -12.06 -14.44
CA PRO A 102 -13.36 -13.05 -15.32
C PRO A 102 -13.54 -14.48 -14.77
N PRO A 103 -13.75 -15.50 -15.63
CA PRO A 103 -14.08 -16.85 -15.17
C PRO A 103 -12.99 -17.53 -14.33
N ASN A 104 -11.77 -17.00 -14.36
CA ASN A 104 -10.61 -17.47 -13.58
C ASN A 104 -10.35 -16.63 -12.31
N VAL A 105 -11.27 -15.75 -11.93
CA VAL A 105 -11.17 -14.92 -10.72
C VAL A 105 -12.30 -15.29 -9.77
N LYS A 106 -11.97 -15.52 -8.51
CA LYS A 106 -12.91 -15.74 -7.43
C LYS A 106 -12.59 -14.75 -6.32
N PHE A 107 -13.62 -14.17 -5.72
CA PHE A 107 -13.48 -13.28 -4.57
C PHE A 107 -13.98 -14.01 -3.33
N GLU A 108 -13.16 -14.00 -2.29
CA GLU A 108 -13.49 -14.59 -1.00
C GLU A 108 -13.42 -13.51 0.06
N VAL A 109 -14.43 -13.46 0.93
CA VAL A 109 -14.46 -12.52 2.04
C VAL A 109 -14.23 -13.31 3.32
N ASP A 110 -13.02 -13.20 3.85
CA ASP A 110 -12.60 -13.92 5.05
C ASP A 110 -11.59 -13.10 5.86
N ASP A 111 -11.37 -13.50 7.11
CA ASP A 111 -10.29 -13.02 7.94
C ASP A 111 -9.01 -13.79 7.62
N VAL A 112 -8.02 -13.10 7.05
CA VAL A 112 -6.74 -13.69 6.66
C VAL A 112 -5.97 -14.30 7.83
N GLU A 113 -6.22 -13.88 9.08
CA GLU A 113 -5.59 -14.43 10.29
C GLU A 113 -6.26 -15.73 10.79
N SER A 114 -7.43 -16.08 10.23
CA SER A 114 -8.11 -17.36 10.49
C SER A 114 -7.47 -18.52 9.74
N ALA A 115 -7.84 -19.76 10.09
CA ALA A 115 -7.33 -20.94 9.38
C ALA A 115 -7.91 -21.00 7.97
N TRP A 116 -7.04 -21.17 6.96
CA TRP A 116 -7.47 -21.22 5.57
C TRP A 116 -7.95 -22.63 5.25
N ILE A 117 -9.19 -22.75 4.77
CA ILE A 117 -9.79 -24.02 4.36
C ILE A 117 -9.78 -24.04 2.85
N VAL A 118 -8.72 -24.62 2.29
CA VAL A 118 -8.51 -24.68 0.84
C VAL A 118 -8.32 -26.13 0.41
N ASP A 119 -9.00 -26.51 -0.68
CA ASP A 119 -8.93 -27.86 -1.23
C ASP A 119 -7.61 -28.10 -1.98
N GLU A 120 -7.06 -27.03 -2.58
CA GLU A 120 -5.82 -27.04 -3.35
C GLU A 120 -4.83 -26.01 -2.81
N LYS A 121 -3.54 -26.32 -2.94
CA LYS A 121 -2.46 -25.41 -2.56
C LYS A 121 -2.18 -24.40 -3.66
N TYR A 122 -1.67 -23.24 -3.28
CA TYR A 122 -1.42 -22.14 -4.21
C TYR A 122 0.03 -22.16 -4.73
N ASP A 123 0.21 -21.94 -6.03
CA ASP A 123 1.55 -21.75 -6.61
C ASP A 123 2.16 -20.38 -6.25
N PHE A 124 1.30 -19.39 -5.98
CA PHE A 124 1.71 -18.04 -5.62
C PHE A 124 0.73 -17.42 -4.63
N ILE A 125 1.23 -16.85 -3.55
CA ILE A 125 0.46 -16.05 -2.60
C ILE A 125 1.10 -14.67 -2.48
N PHE A 126 0.28 -13.64 -2.67
CA PHE A 126 0.70 -12.24 -2.62
C PHE A 126 -0.03 -11.50 -1.50
N SER A 127 0.73 -10.84 -0.63
CA SER A 127 0.19 -10.01 0.45
C SER A 127 0.77 -8.60 0.37
N ARG A 128 -0.10 -7.60 0.25
CA ARG A 128 0.33 -6.20 0.15
C ARG A 128 -0.50 -5.26 1.01
N GLY A 129 0.18 -4.36 1.71
CA GLY A 129 -0.44 -3.20 2.38
C GLY A 129 -1.33 -3.60 3.55
N MET A 130 -0.81 -4.44 4.44
CA MET A 130 -1.50 -5.00 5.61
C MET A 130 -1.05 -4.36 6.94
N ALA A 131 -0.20 -3.32 6.89
CA ALA A 131 0.10 -2.44 8.02
C ALA A 131 -1.18 -2.06 8.81
N ALA A 132 -1.07 -2.09 10.13
CA ALA A 132 -2.15 -1.85 11.10
C ALA A 132 -3.37 -2.78 10.99
N SER A 133 -3.30 -3.85 10.19
CA SER A 133 -4.40 -4.79 9.99
C SER A 133 -4.15 -6.15 10.66
N ILE A 134 -2.90 -6.61 10.70
CA ILE A 134 -2.50 -7.92 11.23
C ILE A 134 -2.03 -7.83 12.68
N THR A 135 -2.48 -8.78 13.50
CA THR A 135 -2.06 -8.92 14.91
C THR A 135 -0.87 -9.85 15.09
N ASP A 136 -0.77 -10.91 14.29
CA ASP A 136 0.32 -11.91 14.37
C ASP A 136 0.91 -12.23 12.99
N TRP A 137 1.89 -11.43 12.59
CA TRP A 137 2.60 -11.59 11.31
C TRP A 137 3.35 -12.93 11.17
N PRO A 138 4.13 -13.39 12.16
CA PRO A 138 4.75 -14.72 12.12
C PRO A 138 3.74 -15.83 11.84
N LYS A 139 2.58 -15.81 12.51
CA LYS A 139 1.52 -16.79 12.30
C LYS A 139 0.92 -16.70 10.90
N LEU A 140 0.66 -15.50 10.38
CA LEU A 140 0.18 -15.31 9.01
C LEU A 140 1.18 -15.86 7.99
N ILE A 141 2.47 -15.56 8.14
CA ILE A 141 3.53 -16.03 7.24
C ILE A 141 3.65 -17.56 7.28
N ALA A 142 3.60 -18.17 8.47
CA ALA A 142 3.59 -19.63 8.61
C ALA A 142 2.38 -20.25 7.91
N ARG A 143 1.19 -19.64 8.05
CA ARG A 143 -0.02 -20.11 7.36
C ARG A 143 0.07 -19.99 5.84
N ILE A 144 0.64 -18.90 5.34
CA ILE A 144 0.90 -18.72 3.91
C ILE A 144 1.83 -19.83 3.41
N TYR A 145 2.90 -20.12 4.15
CA TYR A 145 3.81 -21.21 3.82
C TYR A 145 3.10 -22.58 3.79
N GLU A 146 2.26 -22.88 4.78
CA GLU A 146 1.48 -24.13 4.83
C GLU A 146 0.54 -24.29 3.64
N ASN A 147 0.05 -23.18 3.06
CA ASN A 147 -0.91 -23.17 1.96
C ASN A 147 -0.29 -22.98 0.57
N LEU A 148 1.02 -22.79 0.49
CA LEU A 148 1.75 -22.89 -0.78
C LEU A 148 1.91 -24.35 -1.22
N ALA A 149 1.88 -24.57 -2.52
CA ALA A 149 2.35 -25.80 -3.14
C ALA A 149 3.88 -25.93 -2.97
N PRO A 150 4.45 -27.13 -3.02
CA PRO A 150 5.91 -27.30 -3.11
C PRO A 150 6.46 -26.43 -4.24
N ASN A 151 7.58 -25.75 -4.00
CA ASN A 151 8.16 -24.77 -4.94
C ASN A 151 7.31 -23.51 -5.24
N GLY A 152 6.15 -23.33 -4.60
CA GLY A 152 5.34 -22.12 -4.71
C GLY A 152 6.02 -20.90 -4.08
N TRP A 153 5.59 -19.70 -4.47
CA TRP A 153 6.18 -18.43 -4.03
C TRP A 153 5.25 -17.64 -3.12
N ALA A 154 5.79 -17.04 -2.07
CA ALA A 154 5.12 -15.99 -1.31
C ALA A 154 5.84 -14.66 -1.54
N GLU A 155 5.08 -13.60 -1.75
CA GLU A 155 5.57 -12.23 -1.83
C GLU A 155 4.80 -11.32 -0.88
N PHE A 156 5.54 -10.53 -0.12
CA PHE A 156 5.07 -9.63 0.91
C PHE A 156 5.55 -8.22 0.60
N GLU A 157 4.62 -7.29 0.42
CA GLU A 157 4.93 -5.89 0.16
C GLU A 157 4.29 -5.00 1.22
N ASP A 158 5.10 -4.33 2.03
CA ASP A 158 4.57 -3.44 3.07
C ASP A 158 5.54 -2.32 3.44
N MET A 159 5.05 -1.39 4.25
CA MET A 159 5.72 -0.13 4.55
C MET A 159 5.94 0.08 6.04
N SER A 160 6.72 1.12 6.34
CA SER A 160 6.79 1.75 7.66
C SER A 160 5.86 2.96 7.69
N VAL A 161 5.09 3.12 8.78
CA VAL A 161 4.29 4.35 9.02
C VAL A 161 5.18 5.53 9.45
N ILE A 162 6.42 5.25 9.87
CA ILE A 162 7.42 6.28 10.12
C ILE A 162 8.06 6.70 8.79
N TYR A 163 7.85 7.97 8.43
CA TYR A 163 8.44 8.60 7.25
C TYR A 163 9.93 8.86 7.45
N GLY A 164 10.72 8.54 6.41
CA GLY A 164 12.14 8.85 6.34
C GLY A 164 12.42 10.19 5.67
N CYS A 165 13.64 10.67 5.87
CA CYS A 165 14.16 11.90 5.28
C CYS A 165 15.69 11.83 5.23
N ASP A 166 16.30 12.36 4.17
CA ASP A 166 17.75 12.34 3.97
C ASP A 166 18.42 13.71 4.24
N ASP A 167 17.64 14.77 4.45
CA ASP A 167 18.15 16.15 4.58
C ASP A 167 17.54 16.94 5.74
N GLU A 168 17.07 16.23 6.78
CA GLU A 168 16.56 16.82 8.03
C GLU A 168 15.31 17.70 7.88
N THR A 169 14.66 17.73 6.71
CA THR A 169 13.41 18.47 6.48
C THR A 169 12.19 17.86 7.17
N VAL A 170 12.24 16.58 7.54
CA VAL A 170 11.22 15.93 8.37
C VAL A 170 11.61 16.04 9.83
N THR A 171 10.91 16.91 10.56
CA THR A 171 11.18 17.22 11.96
C THR A 171 10.04 16.76 12.88
N GLU A 172 10.34 16.59 14.17
CA GLU A 172 9.38 16.11 15.18
C GLU A 172 8.20 17.05 15.45
N ASP A 173 8.30 18.32 15.06
CA ASP A 173 7.24 19.33 15.20
C ASP A 173 6.21 19.30 14.06
N LEU A 174 6.51 18.60 12.96
CA LEU A 174 5.56 18.42 11.87
C LEU A 174 4.28 17.71 12.34
N ALA A 175 3.15 18.18 11.85
CA ALA A 175 1.86 17.53 12.09
C ALA A 175 1.86 16.10 11.52
N LEU A 176 2.55 15.87 10.40
CA LEU A 176 2.77 14.53 9.83
C LEU A 176 3.43 13.57 10.83
N MET A 177 4.53 14.01 11.47
CA MET A 177 5.27 13.18 12.43
C MET A 177 4.52 13.00 13.75
N LYS A 178 3.77 14.03 14.17
CA LYS A 178 2.85 13.92 15.30
C LYS A 178 1.74 12.89 15.02
N TRP A 179 1.15 12.94 13.82
CA TRP A 179 0.14 11.98 13.39
C TRP A 179 0.68 10.55 13.39
N ALA A 180 1.85 10.30 12.79
CA ALA A 180 2.45 8.97 12.72
C ALA A 180 2.67 8.34 14.10
N ARG A 181 3.15 9.14 15.08
CA ARG A 181 3.35 8.67 16.46
C ARG A 181 2.04 8.29 17.16
N ILE A 182 1.01 9.12 17.03
CA ILE A 182 -0.30 8.85 17.63
C ILE A 182 -0.95 7.63 16.96
N PHE A 183 -0.78 7.49 15.64
CA PHE A 183 -1.24 6.32 14.90
C PHE A 183 -0.57 5.04 15.40
N ALA A 184 0.75 5.04 15.58
CA ALA A 184 1.48 3.92 16.15
C ALA A 184 1.01 3.58 17.58
N GLU A 185 0.76 4.59 18.43
CA GLU A 185 0.19 4.37 19.77
C GLU A 185 -1.17 3.67 19.71
N ALA A 186 -2.05 4.09 18.79
CA ALA A 186 -3.35 3.45 18.61
C ALA A 186 -3.22 1.99 18.15
N CYS A 187 -2.32 1.70 17.22
CA CYS A 187 -2.06 0.35 16.72
C CYS A 187 -1.51 -0.55 17.83
N GLN A 188 -0.58 -0.06 18.64
CA GLN A 188 -0.02 -0.77 19.78
C GLN A 188 -1.08 -1.14 20.82
N LYS A 189 -2.03 -0.24 21.11
CA LYS A 189 -3.17 -0.55 22.01
C LYS A 189 -4.07 -1.67 21.50
N LEU A 190 -4.11 -1.88 20.19
CA LEU A 190 -4.84 -2.97 19.55
C LEU A 190 -3.98 -4.23 19.33
N GLY A 191 -2.69 -4.20 19.67
CA GLY A 191 -1.76 -5.29 19.37
C GLY A 191 -1.53 -5.50 17.88
N ARG A 192 -1.66 -4.43 17.07
CA ARG A 192 -1.47 -4.49 15.61
C ARG A 192 -0.16 -3.83 15.21
N GLU A 193 0.53 -4.44 14.26
CA GLU A 193 1.79 -3.92 13.74
C GLU A 193 1.55 -2.79 12.74
N ASP A 194 1.96 -1.56 13.07
CA ASP A 194 1.85 -0.41 12.18
C ASP A 194 2.95 -0.35 11.11
N SER A 195 4.13 -0.93 11.37
CA SER A 195 5.30 -0.78 10.50
C SER A 195 5.94 -2.14 10.18
N PRO A 196 5.23 -3.05 9.48
CA PRO A 196 5.71 -4.41 9.20
C PRO A 196 6.89 -4.46 8.24
N GLY A 197 7.03 -3.52 7.30
CA GLY A 197 8.01 -3.57 6.21
C GLY A 197 9.44 -3.96 6.64
N PRO A 198 10.07 -3.23 7.59
CA PRO A 198 11.42 -3.57 8.08
C PRO A 198 11.54 -4.92 8.79
N LYS A 199 10.43 -5.53 9.22
CA LYS A 199 10.38 -6.80 9.97
C LYS A 199 10.10 -8.01 9.08
N LEU A 200 9.54 -7.80 7.88
CA LEU A 200 9.15 -8.85 6.95
C LEU A 200 10.29 -9.85 6.67
N GLU A 201 11.48 -9.36 6.32
CA GLU A 201 12.62 -10.24 6.02
C GLU A 201 12.94 -11.17 7.20
N GLY A 202 12.93 -10.63 8.42
CA GLY A 202 13.18 -11.39 9.64
C GLY A 202 12.16 -12.51 9.83
N TRP A 203 10.87 -12.23 9.66
CA TRP A 203 9.81 -13.22 9.80
C TRP A 203 9.82 -14.27 8.69
N VAL A 204 10.06 -13.87 7.45
CA VAL A 204 10.16 -14.80 6.31
C VAL A 204 11.35 -15.75 6.50
N ARG A 205 12.50 -15.25 6.95
CA ARG A 205 13.69 -16.09 7.22
C ARG A 205 13.54 -17.03 8.42
N GLN A 206 12.61 -16.76 9.34
CA GLN A 206 12.29 -17.67 10.45
C GLN A 206 11.39 -18.84 10.01
N THR A 207 10.77 -18.71 8.85
CA THR A 207 9.97 -19.76 8.22
C THR A 207 10.86 -20.49 7.20
N PRO A 208 10.70 -21.81 6.97
CA PRO A 208 11.57 -22.59 6.08
C PRO A 208 11.38 -22.30 4.58
N PHE A 209 11.38 -21.03 4.18
CA PHE A 209 11.48 -20.61 2.78
C PHE A 209 12.93 -20.73 2.28
N LYS A 210 13.09 -21.17 1.03
CA LYS A 210 14.33 -21.02 0.25
C LYS A 210 14.26 -19.78 -0.64
N ASN A 211 15.40 -19.38 -1.22
CA ASN A 211 15.49 -18.26 -2.17
C ASN A 211 14.93 -16.92 -1.64
N VAL A 212 15.10 -16.65 -0.35
CA VAL A 212 14.58 -15.43 0.29
C VAL A 212 15.35 -14.18 -0.15
N VAL A 213 14.64 -13.24 -0.76
CA VAL A 213 15.16 -11.95 -1.23
C VAL A 213 14.39 -10.82 -0.56
N HIS A 214 15.10 -9.75 -0.24
CA HIS A 214 14.53 -8.51 0.30
C HIS A 214 15.01 -7.33 -0.56
N GLN A 215 14.05 -6.55 -1.05
CA GLN A 215 14.27 -5.31 -1.77
C GLN A 215 13.65 -4.15 -0.97
N HIS A 216 14.39 -3.05 -0.88
CA HIS A 216 13.98 -1.88 -0.13
C HIS A 216 13.99 -0.66 -1.05
N PHE A 217 12.88 0.07 -1.06
CA PHE A 217 12.65 1.24 -1.90
C PHE A 217 12.30 2.46 -1.06
N LYS A 218 12.90 3.60 -1.39
CA LYS A 218 12.48 4.91 -0.86
C LYS A 218 11.46 5.48 -1.82
N ILE A 219 10.19 5.51 -1.40
CA ILE A 219 9.09 6.03 -2.20
C ILE A 219 8.83 7.48 -1.80
N PRO A 220 9.12 8.48 -2.64
CA PRO A 220 8.88 9.88 -2.31
C PRO A 220 7.42 10.13 -1.93
N LEU A 221 7.19 11.10 -1.07
CA LEU A 221 5.87 11.57 -0.70
C LEU A 221 5.76 13.05 -1.02
N GLY A 222 5.00 13.37 -2.07
CA GLY A 222 4.78 14.74 -2.52
C GLY A 222 5.72 15.20 -3.65
N PRO A 223 5.61 16.48 -4.04
CA PRO A 223 6.16 17.02 -5.29
C PRO A 223 7.66 17.37 -5.24
N TRP A 224 8.42 16.87 -4.26
CA TRP A 224 9.77 17.38 -3.99
C TRP A 224 10.89 16.69 -4.80
N ALA A 225 10.66 15.47 -5.28
CA ALA A 225 11.68 14.74 -6.03
C ALA A 225 12.04 15.48 -7.35
N LYS A 226 13.34 15.53 -7.65
CA LYS A 226 13.86 16.22 -8.85
C LYS A 226 13.78 15.36 -10.10
N ASP A 227 14.04 14.06 -9.95
CA ASP A 227 13.93 13.10 -11.03
C ASP A 227 12.45 12.96 -11.47
N ALA A 228 12.21 12.92 -12.78
CA ALA A 228 10.86 12.94 -13.33
C ALA A 228 10.03 11.73 -12.90
N HIS A 229 10.62 10.54 -12.93
CA HIS A 229 9.95 9.30 -12.53
C HIS A 229 9.60 9.33 -11.04
N ASN A 230 10.56 9.70 -10.19
CA ASN A 230 10.35 9.79 -8.74
C ASN A 230 9.37 10.91 -8.36
N LYS A 231 9.30 11.99 -9.14
CA LYS A 231 8.31 13.05 -8.95
C LYS A 231 6.91 12.56 -9.25
N ASP A 232 6.72 11.86 -10.36
CA ASP A 232 5.42 11.26 -10.71
C ASP A 232 4.99 10.25 -9.66
N LEU A 233 5.91 9.38 -9.22
CA LEU A 233 5.68 8.44 -8.13
C LEU A 233 5.29 9.14 -6.82
N GLY A 234 6.00 10.21 -6.46
CA GLY A 234 5.71 11.02 -5.28
C GLY A 234 4.35 11.71 -5.32
N MET A 235 3.92 12.14 -6.51
CA MET A 235 2.59 12.71 -6.74
C MET A 235 1.49 11.65 -6.62
N CYS A 236 1.69 10.46 -7.18
CA CYS A 236 0.76 9.33 -7.02
C CYS A 236 0.60 8.95 -5.54
N ASN A 237 1.73 8.83 -4.82
CA ASN A 237 1.74 8.50 -3.40
C ASN A 237 1.07 9.59 -2.55
N LEU A 238 1.28 10.87 -2.88
CA LEU A 238 0.59 11.99 -2.25
C LEU A 238 -0.93 11.91 -2.45
N ALA A 239 -1.38 11.70 -3.69
CA ALA A 239 -2.80 11.60 -4.01
C ALA A 239 -3.45 10.44 -3.25
N GLN A 240 -2.83 9.25 -3.29
CA GLN A 240 -3.28 8.08 -2.54
C GLN A 240 -3.38 8.39 -1.04
N THR A 241 -2.31 8.93 -0.43
CA THR A 241 -2.27 9.24 1.00
C THR A 241 -3.36 10.22 1.41
N LEU A 242 -3.56 11.30 0.64
CA LEU A 242 -4.58 12.31 0.93
C LEU A 242 -6.00 11.75 0.89
N GLU A 243 -6.27 10.83 -0.04
CA GLU A 243 -7.59 10.20 -0.20
C GLU A 243 -7.95 9.28 0.98
N VAL A 244 -6.97 8.53 1.49
CA VAL A 244 -7.18 7.50 2.52
C VAL A 244 -6.90 7.97 3.95
N LEU A 245 -6.30 9.15 4.12
CA LEU A 245 -5.87 9.69 5.41
C LEU A 245 -6.97 9.66 6.48
N ASP A 246 -8.20 10.05 6.13
CA ASP A 246 -9.32 10.03 7.07
C ASP A 246 -9.71 8.61 7.47
N ALA A 247 -9.76 7.69 6.50
CA ALA A 247 -10.19 6.32 6.72
C ALA A 247 -9.26 5.59 7.69
N PHE A 248 -7.94 5.78 7.53
CA PHE A 248 -6.95 5.24 8.45
C PHE A 248 -7.01 5.87 9.84
N THR A 249 -7.29 7.17 9.92
CA THR A 249 -7.13 7.91 11.18
C THR A 249 -8.38 7.86 12.05
N LEU A 250 -9.55 8.13 11.49
CA LEU A 250 -10.74 8.46 12.28
C LEU A 250 -11.18 7.31 13.19
N LYS A 251 -11.16 6.07 12.70
CA LYS A 251 -11.56 4.90 13.49
C LYS A 251 -10.63 4.69 14.68
N LEU A 252 -9.31 4.79 14.47
CA LEU A 252 -8.31 4.63 15.51
C LEU A 252 -8.34 5.78 16.51
N PHE A 253 -8.31 7.02 16.05
CA PHE A 253 -8.15 8.18 16.92
C PHE A 253 -9.41 8.42 17.76
N ILE A 254 -10.60 8.30 17.16
CA ILE A 254 -11.86 8.51 17.88
C ILE A 254 -12.22 7.26 18.70
N GLY A 255 -12.20 6.08 18.07
CA GLY A 255 -12.69 4.85 18.67
C GLY A 255 -11.74 4.26 19.72
N VAL A 256 -10.43 4.32 19.49
CA VAL A 256 -9.42 3.71 20.39
C VAL A 256 -8.85 4.74 21.35
N LEU A 257 -8.53 5.95 20.85
CA LEU A 257 -7.87 6.98 21.65
C LEU A 257 -8.84 8.01 22.26
N GLY A 258 -10.12 7.99 21.87
CA GLY A 258 -11.14 8.89 22.42
C GLY A 258 -11.03 10.34 21.96
N TRP A 259 -10.30 10.62 20.87
CA TRP A 259 -10.17 11.96 20.31
C TRP A 259 -11.53 12.48 19.82
N THR A 260 -11.73 13.79 19.93
CA THR A 260 -12.94 14.48 19.49
C THR A 260 -12.70 15.32 18.23
N ARG A 261 -12.93 16.63 18.25
CA ARG A 261 -12.79 17.50 17.07
C ARG A 261 -11.34 17.82 16.74
N GLU A 262 -10.43 17.64 17.69
CA GLU A 262 -8.99 17.85 17.54
C GLU A 262 -8.36 17.00 16.43
N VAL A 263 -8.93 15.82 16.12
CA VAL A 263 -8.45 14.97 15.00
C VAL A 263 -8.59 15.68 13.66
N VAL A 264 -9.68 16.42 13.45
CA VAL A 264 -9.91 17.14 12.18
C VAL A 264 -8.88 18.25 12.00
N VAL A 265 -8.54 18.96 13.09
CA VAL A 265 -7.51 20.01 13.07
C VAL A 265 -6.14 19.41 12.75
N LEU A 266 -5.78 18.30 13.37
CA LEU A 266 -4.52 17.60 13.08
C LEU A 266 -4.49 17.16 11.62
N LEU A 267 -5.55 16.55 11.10
CA LEU A 267 -5.61 16.08 9.72
C LEU A 267 -5.52 17.22 8.71
N ALA A 268 -6.11 18.39 8.99
CA ALA A 268 -5.92 19.57 8.15
C ALA A 268 -4.45 20.02 8.09
N GLN A 269 -3.75 19.99 9.22
CA GLN A 269 -2.31 20.33 9.30
C GLN A 269 -1.45 19.28 8.59
N VAL A 270 -1.75 17.99 8.75
CA VAL A 270 -1.07 16.90 8.02
C VAL A 270 -1.20 17.09 6.52
N ARG A 271 -2.37 17.46 6.01
CA ARG A 271 -2.56 17.75 4.57
C ARG A 271 -1.72 18.93 4.09
N GLN A 272 -1.48 19.94 4.95
CA GLN A 272 -0.61 21.06 4.62
C GLN A 272 0.84 20.60 4.52
N ASP A 273 1.31 19.82 5.49
CA ASP A 273 2.67 19.24 5.48
C ASP A 273 2.88 18.37 4.23
N LEU A 274 1.94 17.46 3.93
CA LEU A 274 2.04 16.56 2.77
C LEU A 274 2.13 17.28 1.42
N LYS A 275 1.52 18.47 1.31
CA LYS A 275 1.56 19.29 0.09
C LYS A 275 2.77 20.23 0.03
N ASN A 276 3.53 20.34 1.11
CA ASN A 276 4.66 21.24 1.20
C ASN A 276 5.89 20.65 0.52
N SER A 277 6.30 21.22 -0.62
CA SER A 277 7.48 20.76 -1.37
C SER A 277 8.82 20.96 -0.64
N ALA A 278 8.85 21.70 0.47
CA ALA A 278 10.04 21.85 1.30
C ALA A 278 10.24 20.67 2.27
N ILE A 279 9.27 19.77 2.39
CA ILE A 279 9.36 18.57 3.22
C ILE A 279 9.70 17.38 2.32
N HIS A 280 10.91 16.85 2.43
CA HIS A 280 11.42 15.78 1.57
C HIS A 280 11.19 14.39 2.18
N ALA A 281 9.94 14.14 2.59
CA ALA A 281 9.53 12.89 3.20
C ALA A 281 9.49 11.75 2.15
N TYR A 282 9.86 10.54 2.58
CA TYR A 282 9.62 9.32 1.83
C TYR A 282 9.11 8.19 2.73
N LEU A 283 8.35 7.27 2.14
CA LEU A 283 7.99 5.99 2.76
C LEU A 283 9.09 4.96 2.46
N ASN A 284 9.43 4.16 3.47
CA ASN A 284 10.25 2.98 3.28
C ASN A 284 9.33 1.82 2.89
N TYR A 285 9.47 1.36 1.65
CA TYR A 285 8.69 0.26 1.09
C TYR A 285 9.57 -0.98 0.95
N HIS A 286 9.08 -2.10 1.46
CA HIS A 286 9.83 -3.34 1.55
C HIS A 286 9.10 -4.42 0.77
N VAL A 287 9.81 -5.06 -0.15
CA VAL A 287 9.35 -6.21 -0.91
C VAL A 287 10.20 -7.40 -0.48
N VAL A 288 9.56 -8.40 0.10
CA VAL A 288 10.22 -9.64 0.55
C VAL A 288 9.51 -10.81 -0.08
N TYR A 289 10.25 -11.68 -0.74
CA TYR A 289 9.69 -12.89 -1.31
C TYR A 289 10.57 -14.10 -1.02
N GLY A 290 9.93 -15.27 -0.96
CA GLY A 290 10.57 -16.55 -0.68
C GLY A 290 9.79 -17.70 -1.31
N GLN A 291 10.50 -18.79 -1.56
CA GLN A 291 9.95 -19.98 -2.19
C GLN A 291 9.79 -21.11 -1.17
N LYS A 292 8.68 -21.83 -1.20
CA LYS A 292 8.49 -23.02 -0.37
C LYS A 292 9.50 -24.11 -0.77
N ILE A 293 10.00 -24.86 0.21
CA ILE A 293 10.87 -26.01 -0.06
C ILE A 293 10.06 -27.14 -0.69
N GLU A 294 10.76 -28.14 -1.21
CA GLU A 294 10.12 -29.37 -1.65
C GLU A 294 9.67 -30.15 -0.42
N ASP A 295 8.57 -30.90 -0.54
CA ASP A 295 8.25 -31.88 0.48
C ASP A 295 9.43 -32.87 0.53
N ASP A 296 9.93 -33.15 1.72
CA ASP A 296 10.95 -34.19 1.90
C ASP A 296 10.23 -35.51 1.60
N ASP A 297 10.28 -35.93 0.33
CA ASP A 297 9.90 -37.26 -0.10
C ASP A 297 10.84 -38.20 0.62
N GLY A 298 10.46 -38.62 1.83
CA GLY A 298 11.29 -39.40 2.73
C GLY A 298 12.00 -40.47 1.93
N GLU A 299 13.31 -40.30 1.73
CA GLU A 299 14.17 -41.37 1.28
C GLU A 299 14.06 -42.43 2.37
N ASP A 300 13.17 -43.39 2.13
CA ASP A 300 13.26 -44.72 2.70
C ASP A 300 14.69 -45.17 2.41
N ALA A 301 15.54 -44.97 3.42
CA ALA A 301 16.83 -45.63 3.51
C ALA A 301 16.53 -47.12 3.64
N GLU A 302 16.28 -47.77 2.52
CA GLU A 302 16.30 -49.23 2.40
C GLU A 302 17.75 -49.69 2.65
N ASP A 303 17.95 -50.15 3.89
CA ASP A 303 18.93 -51.11 4.43
C ASP A 303 20.25 -51.38 3.68
#